data_AF-A0A1B6H456-F1
#
_entry.id   AF-A0A1B6H456-F1
#
_cell.length_a   1.000
_cell.length_b   1.000
_cell.length_c   1.000
_cell.angle_alpha   90.00
_cell.angle_beta   90.00
_cell.angle_gamma   90.00
#
_symmetry.space_group_name_H-M   'P 1'
#
loop_
_entity.id
_entity.type
_entity.pdbx_description
1 polymer ?
#
loop_
_entity_poly.entity_id
_entity_poly.type
_entity_poly.pdbx_seq_one_letter_code
_entity_poly.pdbx_strand_id
1 'polypeptide(L)'
;MNILLYHAGLVPQEQAMLMTNQPFDNFDVVLEAMKCLCNLVFNCEHARKLCGHNHAIEAIMMRLRTYRDPLLPHEIKFFDMRMLFVMTAFQPDIRPRLKEELHGLTYLMEILDLIIKDASEEEDRPQNSTPVLVDNQVQLASEVLKVLFNLTCKPGVPDEEEDAQLLRLESILKELLLCDTDP
;
A
#
# COMPACT_ATOMS: atom_id res chain seq x y z
N MET A 1 21.34 -2.08 -5.54
CA MET A 1 20.30 -1.90 -4.50
C MET A 1 20.05 -0.43 -4.19
N ASN A 2 21.02 0.31 -3.65
CA ASN A 2 20.83 1.74 -3.31
C ASN A 2 20.42 2.62 -4.50
N ILE A 3 21.00 2.38 -5.69
CA ILE A 3 20.61 3.07 -6.94
C ILE A 3 19.12 2.83 -7.26
N LEU A 4 18.64 1.59 -7.10
CA LEU A 4 17.24 1.27 -7.34
C LEU A 4 16.32 1.92 -6.31
N LEU A 5 16.71 1.94 -5.04
CA LEU A 5 15.96 2.63 -3.98
C LEU A 5 15.86 4.13 -4.26
N TYR A 6 16.95 4.76 -4.71
CA TYR A 6 16.98 6.15 -5.12
C TYR A 6 16.01 6.43 -6.28
N HIS A 7 16.11 5.67 -7.37
CA HIS A 7 15.22 5.85 -8.53
C HIS A 7 13.76 5.50 -8.24
N ALA A 8 13.49 4.61 -7.29
CA ALA A 8 12.13 4.30 -6.84
C ALA A 8 11.53 5.37 -5.90
N GLY A 9 12.30 6.39 -5.51
CA GLY A 9 11.91 7.38 -4.51
C GLY A 9 11.85 6.81 -3.09
N LEU A 10 12.45 5.64 -2.84
CA LEU A 10 12.47 4.96 -1.55
C LEU A 10 13.69 5.38 -0.73
N VAL A 11 13.76 6.67 -0.43
CA VAL A 11 14.88 7.34 0.25
C VAL A 11 14.42 7.99 1.56
N PRO A 12 15.34 8.33 2.49
CA PRO A 12 14.99 9.08 3.69
C PRO A 12 14.24 10.37 3.38
N GLN A 13 13.40 10.82 4.32
CA GLN A 13 12.55 12.00 4.13
C GLN A 13 13.35 13.26 3.76
N GLU A 14 14.53 13.48 4.36
CA GLU A 14 15.37 14.62 4.04
C GLU A 14 15.84 14.58 2.58
N GLN A 15 16.15 13.40 2.07
CA GLN A 15 16.54 13.21 0.67
C GLN A 15 15.34 13.36 -0.27
N ALA A 16 14.17 12.83 0.11
CA ALA A 16 12.95 12.99 -0.67
C ALA A 16 12.60 14.47 -0.86
N MET A 17 12.70 15.29 0.19
CA MET A 17 12.47 16.74 0.12
C MET A 17 13.42 17.46 -0.85
N LEU A 18 14.68 17.01 -0.93
CA LEU A 18 15.66 17.56 -1.89
C LEU A 18 15.33 17.15 -3.33
N MET A 19 14.77 15.96 -3.52
CA MET A 19 14.34 15.44 -4.82
C MET A 19 13.09 16.13 -5.35
N THR A 20 12.20 16.65 -4.49
CA THR A 20 10.99 17.39 -4.90
C THR A 20 11.29 18.69 -5.67
N ASN A 21 12.53 19.22 -5.57
CA ASN A 21 12.98 20.38 -6.35
C ASN A 21 13.41 20.00 -7.79
N GLN A 22 13.42 18.71 -8.12
CA GLN A 22 13.52 18.21 -9.48
C GLN A 22 12.16 17.62 -9.83
N PRO A 23 11.57 17.97 -10.98
CA PRO A 23 10.26 17.44 -11.30
C PRO A 23 10.37 15.91 -11.40
N PHE A 24 9.53 15.21 -10.62
CA PHE A 24 9.35 13.75 -10.66
C PHE A 24 8.65 13.37 -11.98
N ASP A 25 9.15 13.85 -13.12
CA ASP A 25 8.47 13.74 -14.43
C ASP A 25 8.69 12.37 -15.09
N ASN A 26 9.32 11.41 -14.40
CA ASN A 26 9.57 10.10 -14.97
C ASN A 26 9.08 8.98 -14.04
N PHE A 27 7.76 8.86 -13.96
CA PHE A 27 7.12 7.72 -13.32
C PHE A 27 7.52 6.39 -13.96
N ASP A 28 7.97 6.36 -15.23
CA ASP A 28 8.48 5.13 -15.87
C ASP A 28 9.74 4.64 -15.17
N VAL A 29 10.68 5.54 -14.85
CA VAL A 29 11.91 5.19 -14.10
C VAL A 29 11.56 4.71 -12.70
N VAL A 30 10.64 5.38 -12.02
CA VAL A 30 10.17 4.97 -10.68
C VAL A 30 9.56 3.57 -10.74
N LEU A 31 8.69 3.35 -11.72
CA LEU A 31 7.98 2.10 -11.91
C LEU A 31 8.94 0.93 -12.22
N GLU A 32 9.88 1.12 -13.13
CA GLU A 32 10.87 0.09 -13.47
C GLU A 32 11.80 -0.21 -12.30
N ALA A 33 12.20 0.82 -11.54
CA ALA A 33 12.94 0.62 -10.29
C ALA A 33 12.12 -0.20 -9.28
N MET A 34 10.84 0.13 -9.07
CA MET A 34 9.94 -0.60 -8.16
C MET A 34 9.74 -2.06 -8.59
N LYS A 35 9.56 -2.34 -9.88
CA LYS A 35 9.50 -3.71 -10.44
C LYS A 35 10.76 -4.50 -10.13
N CYS A 36 11.94 -3.90 -10.38
CA CYS A 36 13.22 -4.52 -10.08
C CYS A 36 13.38 -4.81 -8.58
N LEU A 37 13.02 -3.85 -7.73
CA LEU A 37 13.06 -3.98 -6.27
C LEU A 37 12.16 -5.13 -5.79
N CYS A 38 10.92 -5.20 -6.25
CA CYS A 38 9.98 -6.26 -5.86
C CYS A 38 10.53 -7.65 -6.22
N ASN A 39 11.09 -7.81 -7.42
CA ASN A 39 11.71 -9.07 -7.85
C ASN A 39 12.92 -9.44 -7.00
N LEU A 40 13.79 -8.48 -6.69
CA LEU A 40 14.98 -8.70 -5.86
C LEU A 40 14.58 -9.06 -4.42
N VAL A 41 13.69 -8.30 -3.82
CA VAL A 41 13.22 -8.54 -2.45
C VAL A 41 12.53 -9.90 -2.35
N PHE A 42 11.69 -10.26 -3.31
CA PHE A 42 11.02 -11.57 -3.30
C PHE A 42 12.03 -12.74 -3.33
N ASN A 43 13.05 -12.65 -4.19
CA ASN A 43 13.97 -13.77 -4.45
C ASN A 43 15.26 -13.76 -3.62
N CYS A 44 15.63 -12.63 -3.00
CA CYS A 44 16.91 -12.47 -2.31
C CYS A 44 16.69 -12.04 -0.85
N GLU A 45 17.07 -12.90 0.09
CA GLU A 45 17.04 -12.57 1.53
C GLU A 45 17.93 -11.37 1.88
N HIS A 46 19.09 -11.23 1.24
CA HIS A 46 19.99 -10.10 1.49
C HIS A 46 19.36 -8.77 1.04
N ALA A 47 18.68 -8.75 -0.11
CA ALA A 47 17.94 -7.58 -0.57
C ALA A 47 16.78 -7.23 0.37
N ARG A 48 16.03 -8.23 0.86
CA ARG A 48 15.01 -8.07 1.92
C ARG A 48 15.57 -7.42 3.17
N LYS A 49 16.64 -7.98 3.74
CA LYS A 49 17.28 -7.40 4.92
C LYS A 49 17.69 -5.95 4.68
N LEU A 50 18.30 -5.64 3.55
CA LEU A 50 18.69 -4.26 3.23
C LEU A 50 17.46 -3.33 3.14
N CYS A 51 16.38 -3.74 2.48
CA CYS A 51 15.14 -2.95 2.42
C CYS A 51 14.46 -2.77 3.78
N GLY A 52 14.52 -3.77 4.67
CA GLY A 52 13.88 -3.70 5.98
C GLY A 52 14.59 -2.79 6.98
N HIS A 53 15.91 -2.67 6.84
CA HIS A 53 16.74 -1.80 7.68
C HIS A 53 16.94 -0.41 7.08
N ASN A 54 16.59 -0.20 5.82
CA ASN A 54 16.60 1.12 5.20
C ASN A 54 15.22 1.78 5.33
N HIS A 55 15.14 3.08 5.07
CA HIS A 55 13.92 3.90 5.15
C HIS A 55 12.90 3.59 4.04
N ALA A 56 12.97 2.41 3.41
CA ALA A 56 12.12 2.05 2.29
C ALA A 56 10.65 1.94 2.69
N ILE A 57 10.38 1.42 3.89
CA ILE A 57 9.01 1.27 4.41
C ILE A 57 8.43 2.65 4.71
N GLU A 58 9.17 3.51 5.40
CA GLU A 58 8.76 4.87 5.71
C GLU A 58 8.53 5.68 4.44
N ALA A 59 9.38 5.51 3.43
CA ALA A 59 9.20 6.15 2.13
C ALA A 59 7.92 5.70 1.42
N ILE A 60 7.59 4.40 1.46
CA ILE A 60 6.30 3.91 0.97
C ILE A 60 5.16 4.54 1.78
N MET A 61 5.26 4.54 3.12
CA MET A 61 4.24 5.14 4.00
C MET A 61 4.02 6.63 3.73
N MET A 62 5.08 7.38 3.39
CA MET A 62 4.96 8.76 2.94
C MET A 62 4.21 8.86 1.60
N ARG A 63 4.49 7.96 0.65
CA ARG A 63 3.80 7.90 -0.65
C ARG A 63 2.32 7.50 -0.51
N LEU A 64 1.94 6.68 0.48
CA LEU A 64 0.52 6.35 0.73
C LEU A 64 -0.33 7.59 1.01
N ARG A 65 0.26 8.61 1.65
CA ARG A 65 -0.43 9.88 1.96
C ARG A 65 -0.83 10.65 0.70
N THR A 66 -0.25 10.34 -0.46
CA THR A 66 -0.53 11.00 -1.74
C THR A 66 -1.41 10.14 -2.65
N TYR A 67 -2.02 9.04 -2.17
CA TYR A 67 -2.81 8.14 -3.03
C TYR A 67 -4.07 8.79 -3.61
N ARG A 68 -4.56 9.87 -3.01
CA ARG A 68 -5.65 10.68 -3.55
C ARG A 68 -5.24 11.58 -4.72
N ASP A 69 -3.94 11.72 -4.99
CA ASP A 69 -3.45 12.49 -6.12
C ASP A 69 -3.76 11.74 -7.43
N PRO A 70 -4.55 12.32 -8.34
CA PRO A 70 -4.85 11.70 -9.63
C PRO A 70 -3.63 11.59 -10.55
N LEU A 71 -2.56 12.35 -10.29
CA LEU A 71 -1.33 12.28 -11.08
C LEU A 71 -0.45 11.08 -10.72
N LEU A 72 -0.67 10.46 -9.55
CA LEU A 72 0.10 9.28 -9.13
C LEU A 72 -0.39 8.03 -9.88
N PRO A 73 0.44 7.40 -10.73
CA PRO A 73 0.01 6.23 -11.52
C PRO A 73 -0.40 5.05 -10.64
N HIS A 74 -1.43 4.35 -11.09
CA HIS A 74 -1.96 3.16 -10.41
C HIS A 74 -0.87 2.11 -10.17
N GLU A 75 0.00 1.87 -11.15
CA GLU A 75 1.04 0.86 -11.10
C GLU A 75 2.04 1.13 -9.96
N ILE A 76 2.31 2.40 -9.66
CA ILE A 76 3.17 2.75 -8.52
C ILE A 76 2.47 2.39 -7.21
N LYS A 77 1.17 2.69 -7.08
CA LYS A 77 0.36 2.29 -5.91
C LYS A 77 0.35 0.77 -5.75
N PHE A 78 0.21 0.05 -6.85
CA PHE A 78 0.23 -1.42 -6.86
C PHE A 78 1.59 -1.98 -6.40
N PHE A 79 2.71 -1.47 -6.95
CA PHE A 79 4.03 -1.96 -6.57
C PHE A 79 4.46 -1.54 -5.16
N ASP A 80 3.95 -0.44 -4.62
CA ASP A 80 4.06 -0.12 -3.20
C ASP A 80 3.46 -1.21 -2.32
N MET A 81 2.19 -1.56 -2.60
CA MET A 81 1.49 -2.59 -1.82
C MET A 81 2.15 -3.96 -1.98
N ARG A 82 2.59 -4.30 -3.19
CA ARG A 82 3.34 -5.54 -3.44
C ARG A 82 4.64 -5.57 -2.65
N MET A 83 5.36 -4.46 -2.56
CA MET A 83 6.58 -4.36 -1.77
C MET A 83 6.25 -4.55 -0.28
N LEU A 84 5.27 -3.83 0.26
CA LEU A 84 4.83 -4.00 1.67
C LEU A 84 4.39 -5.44 1.96
N PHE A 85 3.67 -6.07 1.03
CA PHE A 85 3.23 -7.46 1.17
C PHE A 85 4.43 -8.40 1.29
N VAL A 86 5.39 -8.32 0.35
CA VAL A 86 6.58 -9.17 0.39
C VAL A 86 7.40 -8.92 1.66
N MET A 87 7.60 -7.67 2.05
CA MET A 87 8.37 -7.32 3.24
C MET A 87 7.69 -7.87 4.51
N THR A 88 6.39 -7.65 4.68
CA THR A 88 5.63 -8.14 5.85
C THR A 88 5.47 -9.67 5.86
N ALA A 89 5.39 -10.32 4.69
CA ALA A 89 5.31 -11.76 4.59
C ALA A 89 6.60 -12.43 5.08
N PHE A 90 7.76 -11.90 4.69
CA PHE A 90 9.05 -12.55 4.93
C PHE A 90 9.84 -12.04 6.14
N GLN A 91 9.50 -10.86 6.68
CA GLN A 91 10.21 -10.28 7.83
C GLN A 91 9.21 -9.94 8.94
N PRO A 92 8.96 -10.87 9.87
CA PRO A 92 8.01 -10.67 10.96
C PRO A 92 8.28 -9.41 11.79
N ASP A 93 9.56 -9.05 11.97
CA ASP A 93 9.99 -7.87 12.73
C ASP A 93 9.49 -6.54 12.14
N ILE A 94 9.14 -6.51 10.85
CA ILE A 94 8.58 -5.33 10.20
C ILE A 94 7.12 -5.09 10.60
N ARG A 95 6.37 -6.15 10.91
CA ARG A 95 4.93 -6.07 11.17
C ARG A 95 4.57 -5.16 12.35
N PRO A 96 5.16 -5.30 13.55
CA PRO A 96 4.86 -4.39 14.66
C PRO A 96 5.26 -2.95 14.33
N ARG A 97 6.44 -2.72 13.75
CA ARG A 97 6.87 -1.39 13.32
C ARG A 97 5.90 -0.74 12.32
N LEU A 98 5.48 -1.48 11.29
CA LEU A 98 4.53 -0.96 10.31
C LEU A 98 3.16 -0.68 10.95
N LYS A 99 2.68 -1.56 11.82
CA LYS A 99 1.37 -1.45 12.46
C LYS A 99 1.33 -0.31 13.48
N GLU A 100 2.26 -0.32 14.43
CA GLU A 100 2.23 0.49 15.65
C GLU A 100 2.97 1.82 15.47
N GLU A 101 4.18 1.81 14.91
CA GLU A 101 5.00 3.03 14.78
C GLU A 101 4.60 3.87 13.56
N LEU A 102 4.20 3.22 12.46
CA LEU A 102 3.87 3.90 11.20
C LEU A 102 2.36 4.00 10.93
N HIS A 103 1.53 3.55 11.88
CA HIS A 103 0.05 3.54 11.77
C HIS A 103 -0.45 2.86 10.49
N GLY A 104 0.23 1.80 10.05
CA GLY A 104 -0.01 1.16 8.76
C GLY A 104 -1.42 0.63 8.60
N LEU A 105 -2.04 0.14 9.68
CA LEU A 105 -3.41 -0.38 9.64
C LEU A 105 -4.41 0.71 9.24
N THR A 106 -4.27 1.92 9.80
CA THR A 106 -5.12 3.08 9.48
C THR A 106 -5.01 3.47 8.01
N TYR A 107 -3.79 3.62 7.48
CA TYR A 107 -3.59 3.99 6.09
C TYR A 107 -4.11 2.92 5.12
N LEU A 108 -3.89 1.63 5.42
CA LEU A 108 -4.38 0.55 4.57
C LEU A 108 -5.92 0.50 4.55
N MET A 109 -6.58 0.73 5.69
CA MET A 109 -8.04 0.88 5.75
C MET A 109 -8.53 2.08 4.94
N GLU A 110 -7.87 3.24 5.05
CA GLU A 110 -8.22 4.43 4.26
C GLU A 110 -8.07 4.22 2.75
N ILE A 111 -7.13 3.37 2.31
CA ILE A 111 -6.99 3.02 0.90
C ILE A 111 -8.15 2.15 0.43
N LEU A 112 -8.61 1.18 1.24
CA LEU A 112 -9.82 0.42 0.90
C LEU A 112 -11.06 1.32 0.84
N ASP A 113 -11.23 2.22 1.82
CA ASP A 113 -12.30 3.23 1.82
C ASP A 113 -12.26 4.06 0.53
N LEU A 114 -11.07 4.52 0.12
CA LEU A 114 -10.88 5.28 -1.12
C LEU A 114 -11.28 4.48 -2.36
N ILE A 115 -10.89 3.20 -2.45
CA ILE A 115 -11.23 2.34 -3.59
C ILE A 115 -12.74 2.15 -3.70
N ILE A 116 -13.42 1.85 -2.58
CA ILE A 116 -14.89 1.68 -2.56
C ILE A 116 -15.59 2.97 -2.94
N LYS A 117 -15.08 4.11 -2.43
CA LYS A 117 -15.63 5.43 -2.74
C LYS A 117 -15.47 5.78 -4.23
N ASP A 118 -14.28 5.60 -4.79
CA ASP A 118 -14.01 5.88 -6.20
C ASP A 118 -14.90 5.01 -7.12
N ALA A 119 -15.13 3.74 -6.75
CA ALA A 119 -16.09 2.87 -7.45
C ALA A 119 -17.55 3.33 -7.31
N SER A 120 -17.90 4.02 -6.22
CA SER A 120 -19.27 4.49 -5.97
C SER A 120 -19.60 5.80 -6.70
N GLU A 121 -18.59 6.62 -7.00
CA GLU A 121 -18.74 7.98 -7.55
C GLU A 121 -18.66 8.07 -9.09
N GLU A 122 -18.69 6.94 -9.82
CA GLU A 122 -18.67 6.96 -11.29
C GLU A 122 -19.88 7.72 -11.88
N GLU A 123 -19.59 8.69 -12.77
CA GLU A 123 -20.47 9.81 -13.17
C GLU A 123 -21.80 9.43 -13.86
N ASP A 124 -22.06 8.16 -14.16
CA ASP A 124 -23.27 7.68 -14.83
C ASP A 124 -24.07 6.62 -14.04
N ARG A 125 -23.74 6.37 -12.76
CA ARG A 125 -24.40 5.32 -11.97
C ARG A 125 -25.73 5.79 -11.35
N PRO A 126 -26.81 4.97 -11.43
CA PRO A 126 -28.05 5.26 -10.71
C PRO A 126 -27.82 5.36 -9.19
N GLN A 127 -28.44 6.34 -8.54
CA GLN A 127 -28.45 6.38 -7.08
C GLN A 127 -29.08 5.06 -6.56
N ASN A 128 -28.30 4.27 -5.81
CA ASN A 128 -28.60 2.93 -5.26
C ASN A 128 -28.13 1.70 -6.07
N SER A 129 -27.28 1.83 -7.09
CA SER A 129 -26.59 0.67 -7.67
C SER A 129 -25.41 0.22 -6.79
N THR A 130 -25.10 -1.08 -6.80
CA THR A 130 -23.88 -1.63 -6.19
C THR A 130 -22.63 -1.00 -6.83
N PRO A 131 -21.60 -0.63 -6.05
CA PRO A 131 -20.33 -0.20 -6.62
C PRO A 131 -19.70 -1.34 -7.43
N VAL A 132 -19.15 -1.03 -8.60
CA VAL A 132 -18.45 -2.00 -9.45
C VAL A 132 -16.97 -1.63 -9.46
N LEU A 133 -16.11 -2.53 -9.01
CA LEU A 133 -14.66 -2.33 -9.04
C LEU A 133 -14.12 -2.75 -10.41
N VAL A 134 -13.36 -1.85 -11.03
CA VAL A 134 -12.60 -2.15 -12.25
C VAL A 134 -11.31 -2.91 -11.92
N ASP A 135 -10.71 -3.57 -12.92
CA ASP A 135 -9.51 -4.42 -12.76
C ASP A 135 -8.40 -3.80 -11.89
N ASN A 136 -8.07 -2.53 -12.14
CA ASN A 136 -7.04 -1.83 -11.38
C ASN A 136 -7.41 -1.69 -9.89
N GLN A 137 -8.66 -1.35 -9.58
CA GLN A 137 -9.16 -1.26 -8.21
C GLN A 137 -9.14 -2.63 -7.53
N VAL A 138 -9.56 -3.69 -8.23
CA VAL A 138 -9.52 -5.06 -7.72
C VAL A 138 -8.08 -5.49 -7.41
N GLN A 139 -7.14 -5.21 -8.31
CA GLN A 139 -5.72 -5.52 -8.12
C GLN A 139 -5.14 -4.80 -6.90
N LEU A 140 -5.37 -3.49 -6.78
CA LEU A 140 -4.86 -2.71 -5.66
C LEU A 140 -5.50 -3.15 -4.33
N ALA A 141 -6.82 -3.31 -4.28
CA ALA A 141 -7.54 -3.80 -3.11
C ALA A 141 -7.01 -5.17 -2.68
N SER A 142 -6.77 -6.08 -3.63
CA SER A 142 -6.19 -7.40 -3.36
C SER A 142 -4.81 -7.31 -2.71
N GLU A 143 -3.93 -6.41 -3.16
CA GLU A 143 -2.62 -6.23 -2.52
C GLU A 143 -2.74 -5.61 -1.13
N VAL A 144 -3.62 -4.61 -0.94
CA VAL A 144 -3.89 -4.01 0.38
C VAL A 144 -4.39 -5.07 1.37
N LEU A 145 -5.34 -5.91 0.96
CA LEU A 145 -5.88 -7.01 1.77
C LEU A 145 -4.80 -8.02 2.19
N LYS A 146 -3.82 -8.32 1.32
CA LYS A 146 -2.70 -9.20 1.67
C LYS A 146 -1.79 -8.58 2.74
N VAL A 147 -1.53 -7.28 2.65
CA VAL A 147 -0.75 -6.58 3.69
C VAL A 147 -1.53 -6.57 5.01
N LEU A 148 -2.82 -6.23 4.97
CA LEU A 148 -3.70 -6.26 6.14
C LEU A 148 -3.70 -7.63 6.81
N PHE A 149 -3.87 -8.71 6.04
CA PHE A 149 -3.79 -10.08 6.54
C PHE A 149 -2.47 -10.35 7.28
N ASN A 150 -1.34 -9.96 6.70
CA ASN A 150 -0.04 -10.16 7.36
C ASN A 150 0.09 -9.39 8.69
N LEU A 151 -0.59 -8.25 8.83
CA LEU A 151 -0.55 -7.41 10.03
C LEU A 151 -1.56 -7.81 11.11
N THR A 152 -2.67 -8.45 10.74
CA THR A 152 -3.77 -8.79 11.65
C THR A 152 -3.84 -10.26 12.02
N CYS A 153 -3.33 -11.19 11.19
CA CYS A 153 -3.30 -12.62 11.51
C CYS A 153 -2.16 -13.00 12.46
N LYS A 154 -2.21 -12.48 13.69
CA LYS A 154 -1.37 -12.90 14.82
C LYS A 154 -2.21 -13.61 15.89
N PRO A 155 -1.68 -14.63 16.57
CA PRO A 155 -2.32 -15.17 17.75
C PRO A 155 -2.25 -14.15 18.90
N GLY A 156 -3.38 -13.88 19.55
CA GLY A 156 -3.44 -12.97 20.70
C GLY A 156 -4.83 -12.37 20.87
N VAL A 157 -5.08 -11.81 22.06
CA VAL A 157 -6.26 -10.97 22.30
C VAL A 157 -5.87 -9.53 21.93
N PRO A 158 -6.60 -8.84 21.04
CA PRO A 158 -6.35 -7.44 20.75
C PRO A 158 -6.57 -6.59 21.99
N ASP A 159 -5.83 -5.50 22.13
CA ASP A 159 -6.15 -4.46 23.11
C ASP A 159 -7.36 -3.61 22.62
N GLU A 160 -7.83 -2.66 23.43
CA GLU A 160 -9.00 -1.85 23.11
C GLU A 160 -8.82 -1.01 21.82
N GLU A 161 -7.62 -0.52 21.53
CA GLU A 161 -7.34 0.26 20.33
C GLU A 161 -7.31 -0.64 19.09
N GLU A 162 -6.63 -1.78 19.19
CA GLU A 162 -6.58 -2.80 18.14
C GLU A 162 -7.99 -3.34 17.86
N ASP A 163 -8.80 -3.60 18.87
CA ASP A 163 -10.18 -4.08 18.72
C ASP A 163 -11.06 -3.05 17.98
N ALA A 164 -10.97 -1.77 18.33
CA ALA A 164 -11.68 -0.70 17.63
C ALA A 164 -11.25 -0.59 16.14
N GLN A 165 -9.96 -0.73 15.86
CA GLN A 165 -9.45 -0.74 14.48
C GLN A 165 -9.93 -1.97 13.71
N LEU A 166 -9.98 -3.15 14.35
CA LEU A 166 -10.48 -4.38 13.74
C LEU A 166 -11.99 -4.32 13.45
N LEU A 167 -12.79 -3.73 14.35
CA LEU A 167 -14.22 -3.50 14.11
C LEU A 167 -14.45 -2.54 12.93
N ARG A 168 -13.63 -1.50 12.80
CA ARG A 168 -13.67 -0.63 11.62
C ARG A 168 -13.32 -1.41 10.36
N LEU A 169 -12.23 -2.18 10.39
CA LEU A 169 -11.81 -3.01 9.26
C LEU A 169 -12.93 -3.99 8.86
N GLU A 170 -13.61 -4.62 9.82
CA GLU A 170 -14.75 -5.50 9.56
C GLU A 170 -15.86 -4.79 8.78
N SER A 171 -16.19 -3.54 9.15
CA SER A 171 -17.17 -2.73 8.40
C SER A 171 -16.75 -2.51 6.95
N ILE A 172 -15.49 -2.10 6.74
CA ILE A 172 -14.93 -1.87 5.40
C ILE A 172 -14.95 -3.15 4.56
N LEU A 173 -14.58 -4.29 5.17
CA LEU A 173 -14.62 -5.59 4.49
C LEU A 173 -16.04 -6.01 4.12
N LYS A 174 -17.05 -5.70 4.94
CA LYS A 174 -18.46 -5.93 4.61
C LYS A 174 -18.90 -5.10 3.41
N GLU A 175 -18.50 -3.83 3.35
CA GLU A 175 -18.79 -2.96 2.21
C GLU A 175 -18.09 -3.46 0.94
N LEU A 176 -16.81 -3.85 1.04
CA LEU A 176 -16.05 -4.40 -0.08
C LEU A 176 -16.67 -5.70 -0.63
N LEU A 177 -17.19 -6.57 0.24
CA LEU A 177 -17.89 -7.81 -0.14
C LEU A 177 -19.20 -7.57 -0.90
N LEU A 178 -19.81 -6.39 -0.74
CA LEU A 178 -21.05 -6.02 -1.44
C LEU A 178 -20.79 -5.34 -2.79
N CYS A 179 -19.53 -5.08 -3.12
CA CYS A 179 -19.18 -4.53 -4.41
C CYS A 179 -19.12 -5.64 -5.47
N ASP A 180 -19.57 -5.33 -6.67
CA ASP A 180 -19.38 -6.18 -7.85
C ASP A 180 -17.99 -5.92 -8.46
N THR A 181 -17.53 -6.82 -9.32
CA THR A 181 -16.32 -6.62 -10.14
C THR A 181 -16.72 -6.63 -11.60
N ASP A 182 -16.07 -5.81 -12.43
CA ASP A 182 -16.29 -5.86 -13.88
C ASP A 182 -16.00 -7.31 -14.40
N PRO A 183 -16.85 -7.86 -15.29
CA PRO A 183 -16.80 -9.26 -15.71
C PRO A 183 -15.65 -9.62 -16.65
#